data_AF-A0AAW6GKL4-F1
#
_entry.id   AF-A0AAW6GKL4-F1
#
_cell.length_a   1.000
_cell.length_b   1.000
_cell.length_c   1.000
_cell.angle_alpha   90.00
_cell.angle_beta   90.00
_cell.angle_gamma   90.00
#
_symmetry.space_group_name_H-M   'P 1'
#
loop_
_entity.id
_entity.type
_entity.pdbx_description
1 polymer ?
#
loop_
_entity_poly.entity_id
_entity_poly.type
_entity_poly.pdbx_seq_one_letter_code
_entity_poly.pdbx_strand_id
1 'polypeptide(L)'
;MKQNKLSVYGHFTINPFHLNKVLTLNEYHLFDTIRYILESTDLEKRISNSLIKLESHFTNGEQISIAKNNLLKLKFIKLVDVNKKLGTIYSIDYDSILLIIEKINSERNSINRLIIADEYRKSVGLNEINKSKIKEYRNSEFDNKSIIDDRYIFLNQHNTLNTNMDNNLDFQVMLNNLEYKLKNLAISKIEYEKSIIKIKDEALRNNIILNNENGQWITK
;
A
#
# COMPACT_ATOMS: atom_id res chain seq x y z
N MET A 1 -7.50 5.23 -18.77
CA MET A 1 -7.63 5.19 -17.30
C MET A 1 -8.03 6.56 -16.78
N LYS A 2 -9.07 6.70 -15.96
CA LYS A 2 -9.15 7.86 -15.06
C LYS A 2 -8.11 7.59 -13.97
N GLN A 3 -6.92 8.22 -14.07
CA GLN A 3 -5.97 8.23 -12.96
C GLN A 3 -6.73 8.69 -11.71
N ASN A 4 -6.54 7.99 -10.60
CA ASN A 4 -7.03 8.46 -9.31
C ASN A 4 -6.49 9.89 -9.12
N LYS A 5 -7.37 10.90 -9.11
CA LYS A 5 -6.95 12.31 -9.14
C LYS A 5 -6.01 12.67 -7.99
N LEU A 6 -6.09 11.91 -6.90
CA LEU A 6 -5.28 12.12 -5.71
C LEU A 6 -3.93 11.39 -5.77
N SER A 7 -3.73 10.43 -6.69
CA SER A 7 -2.46 9.73 -6.83
C SER A 7 -1.33 10.65 -7.29
N VAL A 8 -1.66 11.69 -8.04
CA VAL A 8 -0.72 12.76 -8.44
C VAL A 8 -0.15 13.49 -7.23
N TYR A 9 -0.87 13.48 -6.10
CA TYR A 9 -0.44 14.07 -4.83
C TYR A 9 0.05 13.01 -3.83
N GLY A 10 0.46 11.84 -4.32
CA GLY A 10 0.96 10.75 -3.48
C GLY A 10 -0.13 9.94 -2.75
N HIS A 11 -1.42 10.24 -2.98
CA HIS A 11 -2.51 9.48 -2.39
C HIS A 11 -3.00 8.42 -3.37
N PHE A 12 -2.34 7.26 -3.34
CA PHE A 12 -2.71 6.13 -4.18
C PHE A 12 -3.63 5.17 -3.41
N THR A 13 -4.87 5.05 -3.88
CA THR A 13 -5.84 4.06 -3.40
C THR A 13 -6.31 3.20 -4.56
N ILE A 14 -5.59 2.11 -4.84
CA ILE A 14 -6.24 0.89 -5.36
C ILE A 14 -7.03 0.34 -4.17
N ASN A 15 -8.30 -0.07 -4.36
CA ASN A 15 -9.30 -0.25 -3.30
C ASN A 15 -8.76 -0.67 -1.91
N PRO A 16 -9.31 -0.04 -0.85
CA PRO A 16 -8.58 0.26 0.36
C PRO A 16 -8.23 -0.98 1.16
N PHE A 17 -6.94 -1.04 1.54
CA PHE A 17 -6.44 -1.72 2.71
C PHE A 17 -7.51 -1.76 3.82
N HIS A 18 -8.12 -2.92 4.03
CA HIS A 18 -9.08 -3.13 5.12
C HIS A 18 -8.40 -3.23 6.49
N LEU A 19 -7.24 -2.57 6.64
CA LEU A 19 -6.48 -2.46 7.87
C LEU A 19 -7.34 -1.93 9.01
N ASN A 20 -8.28 -1.01 8.77
CA ASN A 20 -9.21 -0.50 9.79
C ASN A 20 -10.20 -1.55 10.34
N LYS A 21 -10.30 -2.73 9.73
CA LYS A 21 -11.02 -3.87 10.32
C LYS A 21 -10.14 -4.63 11.32
N VAL A 22 -8.83 -4.61 11.12
CA VAL A 22 -7.84 -5.32 11.94
C VAL A 22 -7.22 -4.41 12.99
N LEU A 23 -7.07 -3.11 12.72
CA LEU A 23 -6.41 -2.11 13.53
C LEU A 23 -7.42 -1.20 14.20
N THR A 24 -7.16 -0.84 15.45
CA THR A 24 -7.82 0.32 16.07
C THR A 24 -7.37 1.61 15.37
N LEU A 25 -8.11 2.70 15.58
CA LEU A 25 -7.78 4.01 15.00
C LEU A 25 -6.35 4.45 15.36
N ASN A 26 -5.96 4.28 16.62
CA ASN A 26 -4.61 4.59 17.08
C ASN A 26 -3.56 3.71 16.42
N GLU A 27 -3.79 2.39 16.34
CA GLU A 27 -2.89 1.46 15.67
C GLU A 27 -2.71 1.81 14.19
N TYR A 28 -3.80 2.17 13.50
CA TYR A 28 -3.76 2.58 12.10
C TYR A 28 -2.94 3.85 11.90
N HIS A 29 -3.19 4.91 12.67
CA HIS A 29 -2.43 6.15 12.56
C HIS A 29 -0.95 5.96 12.88
N LEU A 30 -0.61 5.16 13.90
CA LEU A 30 0.78 4.86 14.20
C LEU A 30 1.45 4.12 13.03
N PHE A 31 0.78 3.10 12.49
CA PHE A 31 1.28 2.34 11.36
C PHE A 31 1.52 3.23 10.14
N ASP A 32 0.54 4.07 9.78
CA ASP A 32 0.65 4.95 8.61
C ASP A 32 1.75 6.01 8.80
N THR A 33 1.91 6.55 10.02
CA THR A 33 3.02 7.46 10.36
C THR A 33 4.39 6.78 10.17
N ILE A 34 4.53 5.54 10.68
CA ILE A 34 5.78 4.77 10.52
C ILE A 34 6.05 4.51 9.03
N ARG A 35 5.03 4.09 8.28
CA ARG A 35 5.13 3.83 6.84
C ARG A 35 5.56 5.07 6.08
N TYR A 36 4.90 6.19 6.32
CA TYR A 36 5.20 7.46 5.67
C TYR A 36 6.66 7.90 5.88
N ILE A 37 7.15 7.84 7.13
CA ILE A 37 8.54 8.22 7.44
C ILE A 37 9.55 7.25 6.80
N LEU A 38 9.24 5.95 6.76
CA LEU A 38 10.10 4.97 6.10
C LEU A 38 10.16 5.17 4.58
N GLU A 39 9.04 5.53 3.95
CA GLU A 39 8.92 5.83 2.51
C GLU A 39 9.47 7.21 2.12
N SER A 40 9.72 8.11 3.09
CA SER A 40 10.28 9.45 2.80
C SER A 40 11.68 9.37 2.19
N THR A 41 12.18 10.47 1.62
CA THR A 41 13.57 10.54 1.13
C THR A 41 14.59 10.82 2.23
N ASP A 42 14.17 10.95 3.49
CA ASP A 42 15.09 11.30 4.59
C ASP A 42 16.08 10.17 4.87
N LEU A 43 17.34 10.56 5.09
CA LEU A 43 18.42 9.64 5.45
C LEU A 43 18.27 9.10 6.89
N GLU A 44 17.66 9.88 7.78
CA GLU A 44 17.37 9.46 9.15
C GLU A 44 16.00 8.78 9.21
N LYS A 45 16.00 7.48 9.53
CA LYS A 45 14.79 6.65 9.62
C LYS A 45 14.40 6.32 11.05
N ARG A 46 15.07 6.92 12.05
CA ARG A 46 14.71 6.79 13.46
C ARG A 46 13.44 7.56 13.76
N ILE A 47 12.49 6.84 14.33
CA ILE A 47 11.19 7.37 14.71
C ILE A 47 11.13 7.43 16.24
N SER A 48 11.15 8.64 16.77
CA SER A 48 11.03 8.92 18.21
C SER A 48 9.58 9.13 18.62
N ASN A 49 9.26 8.99 19.92
CA ASN A 49 7.91 9.28 20.41
C ASN A 49 7.51 10.75 20.19
N SER A 50 8.47 11.67 20.24
CA SER A 50 8.22 13.09 19.96
C SER A 50 7.87 13.30 18.49
N LEU A 51 8.56 12.62 17.57
CA LEU A 51 8.22 12.66 16.14
C LEU A 51 6.85 12.05 15.88
N ILE A 52 6.53 10.91 16.52
CA ILE A 52 5.19 10.31 16.42
C ILE A 52 4.13 11.31 16.87
N LYS A 53 4.31 12.00 18.01
CA LYS A 53 3.36 13.02 18.48
C LYS A 53 3.25 14.22 17.54
N LEU A 54 4.33 14.58 16.84
CA LEU A 54 4.34 15.68 15.88
C LEU A 54 3.55 15.33 14.61
N GLU A 55 3.77 14.13 14.08
CA GLU A 55 3.25 13.69 12.78
C GLU A 55 1.87 13.03 12.86
N SER A 56 1.28 12.90 14.05
CA SER A 56 0.03 12.15 14.25
C SER A 56 -0.86 12.75 15.34
N HIS A 57 -2.02 12.14 15.56
CA HIS A 57 -3.00 12.59 16.54
C HIS A 57 -2.74 12.12 17.98
N PHE A 58 -1.60 11.47 18.27
CA PHE A 58 -1.31 10.97 19.61
C PHE A 58 -1.03 12.10 20.61
N THR A 59 -1.79 12.12 21.71
CA THR A 59 -1.63 13.14 22.76
C THR A 59 -0.76 12.65 23.92
N ASN A 60 -0.68 11.34 24.17
CA ASN A 60 0.10 10.78 25.27
C ASN A 60 1.00 9.60 24.83
N GLY A 61 2.06 9.36 25.61
CA GLY A 61 3.05 8.31 25.30
C GLY A 61 2.55 6.88 25.57
N GLU A 62 1.54 6.73 26.43
CA GLU A 62 0.95 5.43 26.76
C GLU A 62 0.18 4.85 25.58
N GLN A 63 -0.64 5.66 24.90
CA GLN A 63 -1.35 5.29 23.68
C GLN A 63 -0.37 4.84 22.58
N ILE A 64 0.75 5.54 22.42
CA ILE A 64 1.81 5.17 21.47
C ILE A 64 2.39 3.81 21.86
N SER A 65 2.70 3.60 23.13
CA SER A 65 3.27 2.33 23.62
C SER A 65 2.31 1.15 23.39
N ILE A 66 1.02 1.32 23.71
CA ILE A 66 -0.02 0.31 23.50
C ILE A 66 -0.15 -0.01 22.01
N ALA A 67 -0.30 1.01 21.16
CA ALA A 67 -0.44 0.84 19.71
C ALA A 67 0.80 0.15 19.12
N LYS A 68 2.00 0.56 19.53
CA LYS A 68 3.27 -0.06 19.12
C LYS A 68 3.32 -1.54 19.48
N ASN A 69 3.00 -1.89 20.73
CA ASN A 69 3.01 -3.28 21.19
C ASN A 69 2.00 -4.14 20.42
N ASN A 70 0.83 -3.59 20.10
CA ASN A 70 -0.18 -4.30 19.31
C ASN A 70 0.28 -4.50 17.86
N LEU A 71 0.87 -3.48 17.22
CA LEU A 71 1.43 -3.60 15.87
C LEU A 71 2.57 -4.62 15.79
N LEU A 72 3.40 -4.73 16.83
CA LEU A 72 4.43 -5.77 16.94
C LEU A 72 3.81 -7.16 17.07
N LYS A 73 2.77 -7.34 17.89
CA LYS A 73 2.05 -8.62 18.03
C LYS A 73 1.35 -9.05 16.73
N LEU A 74 0.77 -8.09 16.01
CA LEU A 74 0.19 -8.29 14.67
C LEU A 74 1.27 -8.54 13.60
N LYS A 75 2.55 -8.42 13.94
CA LYS A 75 3.68 -8.53 13.02
C LYS A 75 3.65 -7.50 11.89
N PHE A 76 2.90 -6.40 12.01
CA PHE A 76 2.85 -5.38 10.94
C PHE A 76 4.12 -4.54 10.90
N ILE A 77 4.80 -4.41 12.05
CA ILE A 77 6.10 -3.77 12.17
C ILE A 77 7.08 -4.69 12.91
N LYS A 78 8.37 -4.50 12.69
CA LYS A 78 9.48 -5.10 13.44
C LYS A 78 10.42 -4.02 13.93
N LEU A 79 11.09 -4.27 15.05
CA LEU A 79 12.14 -3.39 15.57
C LEU A 79 13.47 -3.80 14.94
N VAL A 80 14.09 -2.88 14.20
CA VAL A 80 15.41 -3.10 13.59
C VAL A 80 16.51 -2.61 14.51
N ASP A 81 16.35 -1.40 15.05
CA ASP A 81 17.28 -0.81 16.01
C ASP A 81 16.54 0.06 17.02
N VAL A 82 16.95 0.00 18.29
CA VAL A 82 16.28 0.70 19.40
C VAL A 82 17.30 1.56 20.14
N ASN A 83 17.19 2.87 19.99
CA ASN A 83 17.99 3.84 20.74
C ASN A 83 17.09 4.66 21.68
N LYS A 84 17.37 4.61 22.98
CA LYS A 84 16.57 5.30 24.01
C LYS A 84 16.54 6.83 23.84
N LYS A 85 17.59 7.42 23.26
CA LYS A 85 17.69 8.88 23.07
C LYS A 85 17.16 9.33 21.71
N LEU A 86 17.49 8.58 20.66
CA LEU A 86 17.24 8.99 19.27
C LEU A 86 15.94 8.41 18.69
N GLY A 87 15.41 7.33 19.25
CA GLY A 87 14.21 6.66 18.75
C GLY A 87 14.49 5.27 18.18
N THR A 88 13.51 4.73 17.45
CA THR A 88 13.53 3.35 16.96
C THR A 88 13.51 3.33 15.43
N ILE A 89 14.32 2.47 14.83
CA ILE A 89 14.22 2.12 13.41
C ILE A 89 13.29 0.90 13.30
N TYR A 90 12.29 1.02 12.43
CA TYR A 90 11.31 -0.02 12.18
C TYR A 90 11.50 -0.61 10.78
N SER A 91 11.00 -1.84 10.57
CA SER A 91 10.71 -2.37 9.25
C SER A 91 9.26 -2.84 9.18
N ILE A 92 8.65 -2.79 7.99
CA ILE A 92 7.27 -3.22 7.75
C ILE A 92 7.28 -4.63 7.17
N ASP A 93 6.41 -5.49 7.69
CA ASP A 93 6.20 -6.85 7.18
C ASP A 93 5.02 -6.84 6.20
N TYR A 94 5.29 -6.45 4.96
CA TYR A 94 4.26 -6.36 3.93
C TYR A 94 3.62 -7.71 3.61
N ASP A 95 4.38 -8.81 3.70
CA ASP A 95 3.86 -10.16 3.43
C ASP A 95 2.78 -10.56 4.44
N SER A 96 3.04 -10.36 5.74
CA SER A 96 2.06 -10.64 6.79
C SER A 96 0.80 -9.79 6.66
N ILE A 97 0.96 -8.52 6.28
CA ILE A 97 -0.15 -7.59 6.04
C ILE A 97 -0.97 -8.03 4.82
N LEU A 98 -0.31 -8.39 3.71
CA LEU A 98 -0.96 -8.81 2.48
C LEU A 98 -1.80 -10.07 2.72
N LEU A 99 -1.25 -11.07 3.40
CA LEU A 99 -1.94 -12.33 3.70
C LEU A 99 -3.28 -12.13 4.42
N ILE A 100 -3.32 -11.27 5.45
CA ILE A 100 -4.58 -11.01 6.17
C ILE A 100 -5.55 -10.18 5.33
N ILE A 101 -5.05 -9.23 4.55
CA ILE A 101 -5.89 -8.38 3.70
C ILE A 101 -6.53 -9.19 2.58
N GLU A 102 -5.78 -10.08 1.91
CA GLU A 102 -6.33 -10.97 0.89
C GLU A 102 -7.42 -11.88 1.47
N LYS A 103 -7.22 -12.41 2.67
CA LYS A 103 -8.23 -13.21 3.36
C LYS A 103 -9.51 -12.41 3.68
N ILE A 104 -9.37 -11.15 4.08
CA ILE A 104 -10.51 -10.27 4.34
C ILE A 104 -11.20 -9.87 3.03
N ASN A 105 -10.44 -9.57 1.98
CA ASN A 105 -10.98 -9.09 0.71
C ASN A 105 -11.67 -10.20 -0.09
N SER A 106 -11.23 -11.46 0.04
CA SER A 106 -11.85 -12.63 -0.61
C SER A 106 -13.21 -13.03 -0.01
N GLU A 107 -13.52 -12.58 1.21
CA GLU A 107 -14.82 -12.81 1.83
C GLU A 107 -15.85 -11.80 1.29
N ARG A 108 -17.01 -12.26 0.82
CA ARG A 108 -18.04 -11.38 0.24
C ARG A 108 -18.94 -10.74 1.30
N ASN A 109 -19.16 -11.44 2.41
CA ASN A 109 -20.01 -10.97 3.50
C ASN A 109 -19.24 -9.99 4.41
N SER A 110 -19.74 -8.76 4.51
CA SER A 110 -19.10 -7.69 5.29
C SER A 110 -18.92 -8.02 6.78
N ILE A 111 -19.82 -8.81 7.38
CA ILE A 111 -19.74 -9.20 8.79
C ILE A 111 -18.71 -10.31 8.97
N ASN A 112 -18.65 -11.27 8.05
CA ASN A 112 -17.61 -12.30 8.06
C ASN A 112 -16.21 -11.68 7.90
N ARG A 113 -16.05 -10.57 7.14
CA ARG A 113 -14.79 -9.81 7.11
C ARG A 113 -14.36 -9.31 8.49
N LEU A 114 -15.32 -8.86 9.31
CA LEU A 114 -15.05 -8.42 10.68
C LEU A 114 -14.69 -9.62 11.59
N ILE A 115 -15.37 -10.76 11.40
CA ILE A 115 -15.07 -12.00 12.12
C ILE A 115 -13.65 -12.47 11.82
N ILE A 116 -13.25 -12.52 10.54
CA ILE A 116 -11.88 -12.89 10.12
C ILE A 116 -10.84 -11.97 10.78
N ALA A 117 -11.11 -10.67 10.82
CA ALA A 117 -10.20 -9.70 11.44
C ALA A 117 -10.09 -9.91 12.97
N ASP A 118 -11.21 -10.11 13.66
CA ASP A 118 -11.24 -10.37 15.10
C ASP A 118 -10.60 -11.74 15.46
N GLU A 119 -10.78 -12.77 14.63
CA GLU A 119 -10.10 -14.07 14.75
C GLU A 119 -8.59 -13.94 14.60
N TYR A 120 -8.13 -13.14 13.63
CA TYR A 120 -6.71 -12.86 13.47
C TYR A 120 -6.13 -12.15 14.70
N ARG A 121 -6.80 -11.12 15.23
CA ARG A 121 -6.37 -10.45 16.48
C ARG A 121 -6.28 -11.44 17.65
N LYS A 122 -7.28 -12.30 17.82
CA LYS A 122 -7.27 -13.35 18.86
C LYS A 122 -6.10 -14.32 18.69
N SER A 123 -5.78 -14.71 17.45
CA SER A 123 -4.68 -15.64 17.16
C SER A 123 -3.31 -15.11 17.59
N VAL A 124 -3.15 -13.77 17.67
CA VAL A 124 -1.93 -13.12 18.16
C VAL A 124 -2.05 -12.59 19.60
N GLY A 125 -3.07 -13.04 20.34
CA GLY A 125 -3.29 -12.69 21.75
C GLY A 125 -3.74 -11.23 21.98
N LEU A 126 -4.48 -10.67 21.03
CA LEU A 126 -5.12 -9.36 21.14
C LEU A 126 -6.64 -9.48 21.26
N ASN A 127 -7.25 -8.47 21.87
CA ASN A 127 -8.71 -8.38 21.99
C ASN A 127 -9.36 -8.08 20.64
N GLU A 128 -10.57 -8.60 20.48
CA GLU A 128 -11.50 -8.27 19.40
C GLU A 128 -11.84 -6.77 19.42
N ILE A 129 -12.01 -6.17 18.25
CA ILE A 129 -12.35 -4.73 18.13
C ILE A 129 -13.69 -4.51 17.43
N ASN A 130 -14.22 -5.53 16.75
CA ASN A 130 -15.47 -5.42 15.98
C ASN A 130 -16.66 -6.13 16.64
N LYS A 131 -16.48 -6.76 17.81
CA LYS A 131 -17.50 -7.54 18.51
C LYS A 131 -18.87 -6.86 18.61
N SER A 132 -18.92 -5.56 18.94
CA SER A 132 -20.17 -4.81 19.04
C SER A 132 -20.87 -4.69 17.68
N LYS A 133 -20.13 -4.29 16.63
CA LYS A 133 -20.63 -4.19 15.25
C LYS A 133 -21.11 -5.54 14.73
N ILE A 134 -20.35 -6.61 14.98
CA ILE A 134 -20.76 -7.97 14.59
C ILE A 134 -22.10 -8.32 15.24
N LYS A 135 -22.26 -8.07 16.54
CA LYS A 135 -23.51 -8.34 17.26
C LYS A 135 -24.69 -7.51 16.73
N GLU A 136 -24.46 -6.23 16.44
CA GLU A 136 -25.48 -5.29 15.96
C GLU A 136 -25.98 -5.66 14.56
N TYR A 137 -25.06 -6.00 13.64
CA TYR A 137 -25.42 -6.23 12.24
C TYR A 137 -25.65 -7.71 11.90
N ARG A 138 -25.48 -8.64 12.85
CA ARG A 138 -25.81 -10.06 12.62
C ARG A 138 -27.28 -10.21 12.27
N ASN A 139 -27.58 -11.01 11.26
CA ASN A 139 -28.92 -11.22 10.70
C ASN A 139 -29.58 -9.95 10.13
N SER A 140 -28.82 -8.85 9.94
CA SER A 140 -29.30 -7.68 9.21
C SER A 140 -29.33 -7.97 7.70
N GLU A 141 -29.91 -7.05 6.93
CA GLU A 141 -29.85 -7.06 5.46
C GLU A 141 -28.40 -7.12 4.91
N PHE A 142 -27.42 -6.66 5.69
CA PHE A 142 -25.99 -6.71 5.33
C PHE A 142 -25.33 -8.06 5.63
N ASP A 143 -26.00 -8.93 6.41
CA ASP A 143 -25.58 -10.32 6.71
C ASP A 143 -26.19 -11.34 5.75
N ASN A 144 -27.04 -10.89 4.81
CA ASN A 144 -27.77 -11.80 3.94
C ASN A 144 -26.84 -12.63 3.04
N LYS A 145 -27.09 -13.93 3.01
CA LYS A 145 -26.30 -14.95 2.29
C LYS A 145 -26.31 -14.79 0.76
N SER A 146 -27.15 -13.92 0.20
CA SER A 146 -27.30 -13.70 -1.25
C SER A 146 -26.58 -12.44 -1.74
N ILE A 147 -25.40 -12.12 -1.20
CA ILE A 147 -24.52 -11.14 -1.84
C ILE A 147 -23.89 -11.84 -3.05
N ILE A 148 -24.56 -11.73 -4.20
CA ILE A 148 -24.15 -12.35 -5.47
C ILE A 148 -22.92 -11.61 -6.03
N ASP A 149 -22.89 -10.28 -5.87
CA ASP A 149 -21.80 -9.39 -6.27
C ASP A 149 -21.10 -8.84 -5.03
N ASP A 150 -19.81 -9.13 -4.87
CA ASP A 150 -19.05 -8.48 -3.80
C ASP A 150 -18.89 -6.99 -4.11
N ARG A 151 -19.29 -6.15 -3.14
CA ARG A 151 -19.25 -4.67 -3.21
C ARG A 151 -17.85 -4.12 -3.51
N TYR A 152 -16.83 -4.95 -3.37
CA TYR A 152 -15.42 -4.64 -3.57
C TYR A 152 -14.78 -5.51 -4.65
N ILE A 153 -15.56 -6.27 -5.42
CA ILE A 153 -15.13 -6.79 -6.71
C ILE A 153 -14.76 -5.55 -7.51
N PHE A 154 -13.45 -5.31 -7.62
CA PHE A 154 -12.97 -4.77 -8.86
C PHE A 154 -13.58 -5.70 -9.90
N LEU A 155 -14.41 -5.15 -10.78
CA LEU A 155 -14.32 -5.55 -12.17
C LEU A 155 -12.83 -5.42 -12.49
N ASN A 156 -12.05 -6.47 -12.17
CA ASN A 156 -10.91 -6.83 -12.95
C ASN A 156 -11.50 -6.71 -14.32
N GLN A 157 -11.03 -5.69 -15.01
CA GLN A 157 -11.17 -5.59 -16.42
C GLN A 157 -10.49 -6.87 -16.94
N HIS A 158 -11.25 -7.96 -16.96
CA HIS A 158 -11.37 -8.85 -18.09
C HIS A 158 -12.03 -8.09 -19.25
N ASN A 159 -11.77 -6.78 -19.41
CA ASN A 159 -11.54 -6.30 -20.74
C ASN A 159 -10.23 -6.98 -21.10
N THR A 160 -10.31 -8.01 -21.94
CA THR A 160 -9.32 -8.25 -22.97
C THR A 160 -8.52 -6.98 -23.17
N LEU A 161 -7.31 -6.96 -22.60
CA LEU A 161 -6.37 -5.88 -22.79
C LEU A 161 -6.36 -5.64 -24.29
N ASN A 162 -6.83 -4.46 -24.68
CA ASN A 162 -6.40 -3.92 -25.95
C ASN A 162 -4.89 -3.79 -25.75
N THR A 163 -4.16 -4.79 -26.21
CA THR A 163 -2.72 -5.05 -26.01
C THR A 163 -1.83 -3.88 -26.45
N ASN A 164 -2.42 -2.83 -27.00
CA ASN A 164 -1.74 -1.66 -27.50
C ASN A 164 -1.66 -0.50 -26.49
N MET A 165 -2.52 -0.40 -25.47
CA MET A 165 -2.46 0.71 -24.48
C MET A 165 -1.56 0.42 -23.26
N ASP A 166 -1.56 -0.81 -22.76
CA ASP A 166 -0.78 -1.17 -21.56
C ASP A 166 0.72 -1.17 -21.83
N ASN A 167 1.13 -1.62 -23.03
CA ASN A 167 2.53 -1.58 -23.46
C ASN A 167 3.09 -0.14 -23.46
N ASN A 168 2.29 0.87 -23.84
CA ASN A 168 2.74 2.28 -23.84
C ASN A 168 3.02 2.78 -22.42
N LEU A 169 2.23 2.38 -21.43
CA LEU A 169 2.41 2.76 -20.03
C LEU A 169 3.65 2.08 -19.44
N ASP A 170 3.85 0.80 -19.75
CA ASP A 170 5.02 0.04 -19.30
C ASP A 170 6.33 0.63 -19.83
N PHE A 171 6.39 0.99 -21.12
CA PHE A 171 7.57 1.65 -21.68
C PHE A 171 7.80 3.05 -21.08
N GLN A 172 6.73 3.79 -20.74
CA GLN A 172 6.86 5.07 -20.05
C GLN A 172 7.42 4.89 -18.63
N VAL A 173 6.98 3.88 -17.89
CA VAL A 173 7.51 3.56 -16.54
C VAL A 173 8.97 3.15 -16.63
N MET A 174 9.36 2.34 -17.62
CA MET A 174 10.76 1.98 -17.86
C MET A 174 11.63 3.21 -18.13
N LEU A 175 11.16 4.15 -18.97
CA LEU A 175 11.86 5.38 -19.28
C LEU A 175 12.02 6.28 -18.04
N ASN A 176 10.94 6.51 -17.30
CA ASN A 176 10.95 7.33 -16.08
C ASN A 176 11.90 6.77 -15.01
N ASN A 177 11.92 5.44 -14.84
CA ASN A 177 12.83 4.76 -13.92
C ASN A 177 14.30 4.92 -14.37
N LEU A 178 14.56 4.89 -15.67
CA LEU A 178 15.90 5.08 -16.21
C LEU A 178 16.38 6.53 -16.01
N GLU A 179 15.51 7.52 -16.26
CA GLU A 179 15.78 8.94 -16.01
C GLU A 179 16.02 9.21 -14.53
N TYR A 180 15.22 8.60 -13.64
CA TYR A 180 15.42 8.68 -12.20
C TYR A 180 16.79 8.11 -11.79
N LYS A 181 17.19 6.96 -12.33
CA LYS A 181 18.52 6.38 -12.06
C LYS A 181 19.66 7.27 -12.56
N LEU A 182 19.53 7.87 -13.74
CA LEU A 182 20.54 8.80 -14.27
C LEU A 182 20.65 10.07 -13.40
N LYS A 183 19.51 10.65 -13.01
CA LYS A 183 19.45 11.85 -12.16
C LYS A 183 20.09 11.62 -10.79
N ASN A 184 19.97 10.42 -10.25
CA ASN A 184 20.56 10.02 -8.98
C ASN A 184 21.97 9.40 -9.12
N LEU A 185 22.62 9.52 -10.29
CA LEU A 185 23.96 8.99 -10.55
C LEU A 185 24.10 7.47 -10.31
N ALA A 186 22.99 6.73 -10.30
CA ALA A 186 22.96 5.29 -10.11
C ALA A 186 23.35 4.52 -11.38
N ILE A 187 23.30 5.18 -12.53
CA ILE A 187 23.81 4.70 -13.82
C ILE A 187 24.56 5.84 -14.52
N SER A 188 25.56 5.50 -15.32
CA SER A 188 26.28 6.46 -16.16
C SER A 188 25.45 6.88 -17.37
N LYS A 189 25.81 8.03 -17.98
CA LYS A 189 25.19 8.51 -19.23
C LYS A 189 25.31 7.48 -20.36
N ILE A 190 26.43 6.77 -20.45
CA ILE A 190 26.67 5.73 -21.46
C ILE A 190 25.72 4.54 -21.26
N GLU A 191 25.48 4.13 -20.00
CA GLU A 191 24.55 3.04 -19.67
C GLU A 191 23.10 3.43 -19.92
N TYR A 192 22.75 4.69 -19.63
CA TYR A 192 21.46 5.26 -19.94
C TYR A 192 21.16 5.22 -21.44
N GLU A 193 22.09 5.71 -22.28
CA GLU A 193 21.93 5.72 -23.74
C GLU A 193 21.76 4.29 -24.31
N LYS A 194 22.56 3.33 -23.85
CA LYS A 194 22.42 1.91 -24.24
C LYS A 194 21.06 1.32 -23.85
N SER A 195 20.55 1.69 -22.68
CA SER A 195 19.30 1.14 -22.14
C SER A 195 18.08 1.74 -22.83
N ILE A 196 18.12 3.04 -23.17
CA ILE A 196 17.07 3.68 -23.97
C ILE A 196 16.92 3.02 -25.34
N ILE A 197 18.04 2.72 -26.01
CA ILE A 197 18.01 2.07 -27.33
C ILE A 197 17.28 0.73 -27.22
N LYS A 198 17.61 -0.08 -26.21
CA LYS A 198 16.92 -1.36 -25.97
C LYS A 198 15.42 -1.21 -25.74
N ILE A 199 15.02 -0.23 -24.91
CA ILE A 199 13.59 0.05 -24.65
C ILE A 199 12.89 0.48 -25.95
N LYS A 200 13.52 1.33 -26.77
CA LYS A 200 12.97 1.75 -28.07
C LYS A 200 12.87 0.60 -29.07
N ASP A 201 13.86 -0.27 -29.14
CA ASP A 201 13.86 -1.45 -30.02
C ASP A 201 12.81 -2.49 -29.60
N GLU A 202 12.54 -2.61 -28.30
CA GLU A 202 11.49 -3.46 -27.75
C GLU A 202 10.11 -2.86 -27.98
N ALA A 203 9.95 -1.55 -27.78
CA ALA A 203 8.71 -0.83 -28.11
C ALA A 203 8.39 -0.91 -29.61
N LEU A 204 9.39 -0.73 -30.47
CA LEU A 204 9.21 -0.82 -31.92
C LEU A 204 8.74 -2.21 -32.36
N ARG A 205 9.27 -3.28 -31.75
CA ARG A 205 8.80 -4.66 -31.98
C ARG A 205 7.32 -4.87 -31.59
N ASN A 206 6.79 -4.02 -30.72
CA ASN A 206 5.39 -3.99 -30.31
C ASN A 206 4.56 -2.92 -31.06
N ASN A 207 5.06 -2.40 -32.20
CA ASN A 207 4.44 -1.32 -32.98
C ASN A 207 4.23 -0.02 -32.20
N ILE A 208 5.12 0.29 -31.26
CA ILE A 208 5.04 1.47 -30.41
C ILE A 208 6.27 2.35 -30.66
N ILE A 209 6.05 3.65 -30.87
CA ILE A 209 7.09 4.64 -31.13
C ILE A 209 7.00 5.79 -30.13
N LEU A 210 8.15 6.34 -29.73
CA LEU A 210 8.18 7.54 -28.89
C LEU A 210 7.96 8.77 -29.78
N ASN A 211 6.89 9.51 -29.56
CA ASN A 211 6.66 10.78 -30.22
C ASN A 211 7.65 11.81 -29.67
N ASN A 212 8.54 12.31 -30.53
CA ASN A 212 9.57 13.26 -30.14
C ASN A 212 9.02 14.68 -29.83
N GLU A 213 7.79 14.99 -30.24
CA GLU A 213 7.18 16.32 -30.04
C GLU A 213 6.62 16.49 -28.63
N ASN A 214 6.04 15.43 -28.06
CA ASN A 214 5.38 15.48 -26.74
C ASN A 214 5.94 14.45 -25.74
N GLY A 215 6.95 13.66 -26.13
CA GLY A 215 7.61 12.68 -25.28
C GLY A 215 6.74 11.47 -24.91
N GLN A 216 5.63 11.23 -25.61
CA GLN A 216 4.69 10.14 -25.30
C GLN A 216 4.85 8.97 -26.26
N TRP A 217 4.73 7.74 -25.74
CA TRP A 217 4.67 6.54 -26.56
C TRP A 217 3.30 6.44 -27.27
N ILE A 218 3.34 6.28 -28.59
CA ILE A 218 2.15 6.13 -29.44
C ILE A 218 2.24 4.83 -30.22
N THR A 219 1.11 4.16 -30.39
CA THR A 219 1.01 3.02 -31.29
C THR A 219 1.05 3.52 -32.73
N LYS A 220 1.83 2.84 -33.58
CA LYS A 220 1.96 3.14 -34.99
C LYS A 220 0.75 2.66 -35.79
#